data_AF-A0A529K443-F1
#
_entry.id   AF-A0A529K443-F1
#
_cell.length_a   1.000
_cell.length_b   1.000
_cell.length_c   1.000
_cell.angle_alpha   90.00
_cell.angle_beta   90.00
_cell.angle_gamma   90.00
#
_symmetry.space_group_name_H-M   'P 1'
#
loop_
_entity.id
_entity.type
_entity.pdbx_description
1 polymer ?
#
loop_
_entity_poly.entity_id
_entity_poly.type
_entity_poly.pdbx_seq_one_letter_code
_entity_poly.pdbx_strand_id
1 'polypeptide(L)'
;EARRIAAEIGYPVIIKASAGGGGRGMKVARSEADLVVALQTARSEAGAAFGDDAVYIEKYLEKPRHIEVQVFGDGAGRGVHFGERDCSLQRRHQKVWEEAPSPALNAEERAHIGGVCARAIADLGYSGAGTIEFLYE
;
A
#
# COMPACT_ATOMS: atom_id res chain seq x y z
N GLU A 1 0.80 14.64 18.82
CA GLU A 1 1.07 14.56 17.37
C GLU A 1 0.10 13.65 16.62
N ALA A 2 0.04 12.34 16.93
CA ALA A 2 -0.83 11.38 16.22
C ALA A 2 -2.30 11.82 16.07
N ARG A 3 -2.92 12.42 17.11
CA ARG A 3 -4.29 12.95 17.04
C ARG A 3 -4.46 14.04 15.97
N ARG A 4 -3.50 14.97 15.87
CA ARG A 4 -3.50 16.05 14.87
C ARG A 4 -3.44 15.46 13.46
N ILE A 5 -2.49 14.54 13.22
CA ILE A 5 -2.32 13.87 11.93
C ILE A 5 -3.57 13.07 11.55
N ALA A 6 -4.12 12.29 12.49
CA ALA A 6 -5.34 11.52 12.24
C ALA A 6 -6.56 12.39 11.95
N ALA A 7 -6.68 13.55 12.60
CA ALA A 7 -7.73 14.52 12.32
C ALA A 7 -7.57 15.17 10.94
N GLU A 8 -6.33 15.48 10.52
CA GLU A 8 -6.02 16.03 9.19
C GLU A 8 -6.31 15.01 8.06
N ILE A 9 -5.96 13.73 8.26
CA ILE A 9 -6.29 12.65 7.33
C ILE A 9 -7.80 12.34 7.33
N GLY A 10 -8.44 12.48 8.49
CA GLY A 10 -9.83 12.12 8.74
C GLY A 10 -10.01 10.62 9.02
N TYR A 11 -10.82 10.30 10.03
CA TYR A 11 -11.13 8.91 10.40
C TYR A 11 -12.03 8.20 9.35
N PRO A 12 -11.99 6.86 9.25
CA PRO A 12 -11.06 5.95 9.93
C PRO A 12 -9.63 6.09 9.39
N VAL A 13 -8.65 5.80 10.25
CA VAL A 13 -7.21 5.76 9.91
C VAL A 13 -6.61 4.41 10.27
N ILE A 14 -5.51 4.05 9.59
CA ILE A 14 -4.74 2.85 9.88
C ILE A 14 -3.32 3.22 10.30
N ILE A 15 -2.83 2.54 11.32
CA ILE A 15 -1.48 2.69 11.87
C ILE A 15 -0.68 1.48 11.44
N LYS A 16 0.48 1.70 10.82
CA LYS A 16 1.30 0.64 10.23
C LYS A 16 2.73 0.72 10.73
N ALA A 17 3.34 -0.43 11.00
CA ALA A 17 4.77 -0.53 11.31
C ALA A 17 5.62 -0.10 10.10
N SER A 18 6.64 0.72 10.34
CA SER A 18 7.53 1.24 9.28
C SER A 18 8.43 0.16 8.69
N ALA A 19 8.92 -0.75 9.54
CA ALA A 19 9.73 -1.90 9.15
C ALA A 19 8.91 -3.18 8.87
N GLY A 20 7.57 -3.08 8.85
CA GLY A 20 6.68 -4.23 8.79
C GLY A 20 6.39 -4.78 7.38
N GLY A 21 5.93 -6.03 7.33
CA GLY A 21 5.47 -6.70 6.10
C GLY A 21 4.48 -7.84 6.39
N GLY A 22 3.70 -8.25 5.39
CA GLY A 22 2.81 -9.42 5.47
C GLY A 22 1.60 -9.26 6.40
N GLY A 23 1.17 -8.03 6.67
CA GLY A 23 -0.06 -7.73 7.42
C GLY A 23 0.07 -7.71 8.95
N ARG A 24 1.28 -7.77 9.50
CA ARG A 24 1.54 -7.66 10.95
C ARG A 24 1.87 -6.20 11.33
N GLY A 25 1.50 -5.79 12.55
CA GLY A 25 1.74 -4.42 13.03
C GLY A 25 0.82 -3.38 12.40
N MET A 26 -0.40 -3.78 12.02
CA MET A 26 -1.43 -2.90 11.47
C MET A 26 -2.63 -2.81 12.41
N LYS A 27 -3.05 -1.60 12.77
CA LYS A 27 -4.20 -1.34 13.64
C LYS A 27 -5.07 -0.22 13.09
N VAL A 28 -6.38 -0.42 13.07
CA VAL A 28 -7.35 0.57 12.60
C VAL A 28 -7.90 1.33 13.79
N ALA A 29 -7.91 2.66 13.69
CA ALA A 29 -8.61 3.54 14.61
C ALA A 29 -9.82 4.14 13.88
N ARG A 30 -11.03 3.82 14.35
CA ARG A 30 -12.28 4.33 13.74
C ARG A 30 -12.67 5.71 14.28
N SER A 31 -12.12 6.10 15.42
CA SER A 31 -12.37 7.39 16.07
C SER A 31 -11.12 7.88 16.81
N GLU A 32 -11.18 9.12 17.30
CA GLU A 32 -10.13 9.67 18.17
C GLU A 32 -9.95 8.87 19.47
N ALA A 33 -11.05 8.32 20.01
CA ALA A 33 -11.01 7.50 21.22
C ALA A 33 -10.23 6.20 20.99
N ASP A 34 -10.36 5.59 19.81
CA ASP A 34 -9.69 4.33 19.46
C ASP A 34 -8.18 4.53 19.19
N LEU A 35 -7.78 5.74 18.80
CA LEU A 35 -6.45 6.04 18.28
C LEU A 35 -5.34 5.67 19.26
N VAL A 36 -5.50 5.99 20.54
CA VAL A 36 -4.45 5.77 21.55
C VAL A 36 -4.15 4.27 21.69
N VAL A 37 -5.20 3.46 21.80
CA VAL A 37 -5.08 2.00 21.96
C VAL A 37 -4.50 1.38 20.69
N ALA A 38 -4.99 1.79 19.51
CA ALA A 38 -4.47 1.31 18.24
C ALA A 38 -2.98 1.61 18.06
N LEU A 39 -2.55 2.83 18.42
CA LEU A 39 -1.16 3.27 18.32
C LEU A 39 -0.24 2.46 19.23
N GLN A 40 -0.61 2.35 20.51
CA GLN A 40 0.17 1.59 21.48
C GLN A 40 0.34 0.13 21.05
N THR A 41 -0.76 -0.48 20.59
CA THR A 41 -0.74 -1.89 20.16
C THR A 41 0.12 -2.08 18.91
N ALA A 42 0.00 -1.19 17.92
CA ALA A 42 0.80 -1.26 16.70
C ALA A 42 2.31 -1.13 17.01
N ARG A 43 2.71 -0.19 17.88
CA ARG A 43 4.11 -0.01 18.28
C ARG A 43 4.66 -1.23 19.03
N SER A 44 3.88 -1.77 19.97
CA SER A 44 4.29 -2.96 20.72
C SER A 44 4.46 -4.18 19.81
N GLU A 45 3.53 -4.40 18.86
CA GLU A 45 3.67 -5.47 17.86
C GLU A 45 4.88 -5.25 16.95
N ALA A 46 5.12 -4.01 16.51
CA ALA A 46 6.23 -3.66 15.64
C ALA A 46 7.59 -3.92 16.33
N GLY A 47 7.77 -3.41 17.54
CA GLY A 47 8.99 -3.63 18.32
C GLY A 47 9.24 -5.12 18.61
N ALA A 48 8.19 -5.88 18.92
CA ALA A 48 8.32 -7.32 19.18
C ALA A 48 8.62 -8.15 17.92
N ALA A 49 8.04 -7.79 16.77
CA ALA A 49 8.16 -8.57 15.54
C ALA A 49 9.38 -8.19 14.67
N PHE A 50 9.78 -6.91 14.70
CA PHE A 50 10.76 -6.34 13.77
C PHE A 50 11.94 -5.67 14.48
N GLY A 51 11.92 -5.53 15.81
CA GLY A 51 12.97 -4.84 16.57
C GLY A 51 12.96 -3.31 16.41
N ASP A 52 11.95 -2.77 15.71
CA ASP A 52 11.74 -1.34 15.47
C ASP A 52 10.27 -1.00 15.76
N ASP A 53 10.04 -0.05 16.67
CA ASP A 53 8.70 0.36 17.10
C ASP A 53 8.16 1.59 16.34
N ALA A 54 8.87 2.04 15.30
CA ALA A 54 8.46 3.13 14.43
C ALA A 54 7.18 2.77 13.66
N VAL A 55 6.22 3.69 13.66
CA VAL A 55 4.92 3.55 12.99
C VAL A 55 4.55 4.83 12.24
N TYR A 56 3.69 4.70 11.23
CA TYR A 56 3.09 5.81 10.50
C TYR A 56 1.57 5.65 10.36
N ILE A 57 0.87 6.72 9.98
CA ILE A 57 -0.59 6.78 9.89
C ILE A 57 -0.99 7.05 8.44
N GLU A 58 -1.91 6.23 7.91
CA GLU A 58 -2.52 6.41 6.59
C GLU A 58 -4.05 6.50 6.70
N LYS A 59 -4.69 6.98 5.63
CA LYS A 59 -6.13 6.84 5.49
C LYS A 59 -6.49 5.35 5.40
N TYR A 60 -7.50 4.92 6.15
CA TYR A 60 -8.04 3.57 6.01
C TYR A 60 -9.14 3.56 4.96
N LEU A 61 -8.93 2.81 3.89
CA LEU A 61 -9.96 2.49 2.89
C LEU A 61 -10.72 1.26 3.37
N GLU A 62 -12.05 1.29 3.33
CA GLU A 62 -12.87 0.23 3.93
C GLU A 62 -13.14 -0.92 2.97
N LYS A 63 -13.27 -0.65 1.67
CA LYS A 63 -13.49 -1.66 0.63
C LYS A 63 -12.51 -1.51 -0.53
N PRO A 64 -11.19 -1.37 -0.27
CA PRO A 64 -10.24 -1.17 -1.35
C PRO A 64 -10.06 -2.44 -2.16
N ARG A 65 -9.85 -2.26 -3.46
CA ARG A 65 -9.18 -3.24 -4.29
C ARG A 65 -7.67 -3.09 -4.15
N HIS A 66 -6.97 -4.20 -4.19
CA HIS A 66 -5.51 -4.23 -4.25
C HIS A 66 -5.10 -4.38 -5.71
N ILE A 67 -4.71 -3.27 -6.33
CA ILE A 67 -4.29 -3.22 -7.73
C ILE A 67 -2.78 -3.05 -7.77
N GLU A 68 -2.08 -3.82 -8.58
CA GLU A 68 -0.63 -3.73 -8.68
C GLU A 68 -0.15 -3.71 -10.12
N VAL A 69 0.82 -2.86 -10.43
CA VAL A 69 1.35 -2.69 -11.80
C VAL A 69 2.73 -3.32 -11.90
N GLN A 70 2.88 -4.24 -12.84
CA GLN A 70 4.18 -4.82 -13.17
C GLN A 70 5.00 -3.83 -13.99
N VAL A 71 6.22 -3.55 -13.54
CA VAL A 71 7.16 -2.64 -14.21
C VAL A 71 8.51 -3.29 -14.42
N PHE A 72 9.28 -2.76 -15.38
CA PHE A 72 10.67 -3.13 -15.60
C PHE A 72 11.48 -1.91 -16.02
N GLY A 73 12.56 -1.64 -15.29
CA GLY A 73 13.45 -0.52 -15.55
C GLY A 73 14.82 -0.98 -16.03
N ASP A 74 15.49 -0.17 -16.83
CA ASP A 74 16.83 -0.46 -17.33
C ASP A 74 17.96 0.15 -16.49
N GLY A 75 17.63 0.95 -15.47
CA GLY A 75 18.60 1.71 -14.67
C GLY A 75 19.25 2.90 -15.40
N ALA A 76 18.83 3.19 -16.63
CA ALA A 76 19.41 4.20 -17.51
C ALA A 76 18.34 5.18 -18.04
N GLY A 77 17.28 5.39 -17.26
CA GLY A 77 16.23 6.36 -17.56
C GLY A 77 15.12 5.85 -18.47
N ARG A 78 14.99 4.54 -18.69
CA ARG A 78 13.82 3.95 -19.37
C ARG A 78 13.11 2.96 -18.46
N GLY A 79 11.78 2.99 -18.55
CA GLY A 79 10.89 2.09 -17.83
C GLY A 79 9.73 1.67 -18.72
N VAL A 80 9.25 0.44 -18.54
CA VAL A 80 8.05 -0.10 -19.20
C VAL A 80 7.13 -0.73 -18.16
N HIS A 81 5.84 -0.89 -18.51
CA HIS A 81 4.88 -1.62 -17.70
C HIS A 81 4.27 -2.80 -18.49
N PHE A 82 3.86 -3.85 -17.78
CA PHE A 82 3.22 -5.04 -18.34
C PHE A 82 1.74 -5.18 -17.94
N GLY A 83 1.13 -4.05 -17.58
CA GLY A 83 -0.25 -3.98 -17.10
C GLY A 83 -0.37 -4.22 -15.61
N GLU A 84 -1.60 -4.34 -15.16
CA GLU A 84 -2.00 -4.50 -13.78
C GLU A 84 -2.49 -5.90 -13.44
N ARG A 85 -2.44 -6.24 -12.15
CA ARG A 85 -3.09 -7.40 -11.54
C ARG A 85 -4.05 -6.93 -10.46
N ASP A 86 -5.20 -7.59 -10.36
CA ASP A 86 -6.09 -7.48 -9.20
C ASP A 86 -5.75 -8.59 -8.20
N CYS A 87 -5.31 -8.20 -7.02
CA CYS A 87 -4.95 -9.09 -5.92
C CYS A 87 -5.86 -8.88 -4.70
N SER A 88 -7.09 -8.40 -4.93
CA SER A 88 -8.03 -8.03 -3.86
C SER A 88 -8.54 -9.23 -3.07
N LEU A 89 -8.53 -10.43 -3.66
CA LEU A 89 -8.97 -11.64 -2.98
C LEU A 89 -7.86 -12.12 -2.05
N GLN A 90 -8.00 -11.70 -0.79
CA GLN A 90 -7.02 -11.93 0.26
C GLN A 90 -7.65 -12.61 1.47
N ARG A 91 -6.86 -13.38 2.20
CA ARG A 91 -7.23 -13.90 3.52
C ARG A 91 -6.20 -13.43 4.54
N ARG A 92 -6.63 -12.63 5.52
CA ARG A 92 -5.75 -12.04 6.55
C ARG A 92 -4.55 -11.27 5.95
N HIS A 93 -4.83 -10.41 4.96
CA HIS A 93 -3.84 -9.56 4.28
C HIS A 93 -2.76 -10.32 3.49
N GLN A 94 -3.06 -11.55 3.08
CA GLN A 94 -2.22 -12.37 2.21
C GLN A 94 -3.01 -12.68 0.94
N LYS A 95 -2.37 -12.50 -0.23
CA LYS A 95 -2.98 -12.74 -1.54
C LYS A 95 -3.28 -14.24 -1.70
N VAL A 96 -4.50 -14.55 -2.15
CA VAL A 96 -5.01 -15.92 -2.31
C VAL A 96 -5.34 -16.21 -3.77
N TRP A 97 -5.85 -15.21 -4.46
CA TRP A 97 -6.13 -15.28 -5.89
C TRP A 97 -5.78 -13.94 -6.52
N GLU A 98 -5.02 -14.01 -7.62
CA GLU A 98 -4.61 -12.88 -8.41
C GLU A 98 -5.06 -13.06 -9.86
N GLU A 99 -5.63 -12.02 -10.47
CA GLU A 99 -6.06 -12.05 -11.87
C GLU A 99 -5.48 -10.89 -12.68
N ALA A 100 -5.29 -11.12 -13.98
CA ALA A 100 -4.74 -10.14 -14.91
C ALA A 100 -5.46 -10.23 -16.27
N PRO A 101 -5.94 -9.11 -16.84
CA PRO A 101 -5.98 -7.76 -16.26
C PRO A 101 -7.01 -7.65 -15.12
N SER A 102 -6.99 -6.52 -14.39
CA SER A 102 -8.00 -6.26 -13.36
C SER A 102 -9.37 -6.00 -14.00
N PRO A 103 -10.47 -6.59 -13.49
CA PRO A 103 -11.83 -6.25 -13.92
C PRO A 103 -12.28 -4.87 -13.43
N ALA A 104 -11.54 -4.24 -12.52
CA ALA A 104 -11.88 -2.96 -11.92
C ALA A 104 -11.45 -1.75 -12.77
N LEU A 105 -10.49 -1.95 -13.68
CA LEU A 105 -9.96 -0.88 -14.52
C LEU A 105 -10.35 -1.08 -15.99
N ASN A 106 -10.80 0.00 -16.60
CA ASN A 106 -10.99 0.06 -18.04
C ASN A 106 -9.63 0.24 -18.78
N ALA A 107 -9.65 0.21 -20.12
CA ALA A 107 -8.43 0.30 -20.92
C ALA A 107 -7.70 1.65 -20.79
N GLU A 108 -8.44 2.75 -20.62
CA GLU A 108 -7.88 4.09 -20.45
C GLU A 108 -7.19 4.22 -19.08
N GLU A 109 -7.86 3.80 -18.01
CA GLU A 109 -7.31 3.80 -16.65
C GLU A 109 -6.05 2.93 -16.55
N ARG A 110 -6.07 1.75 -17.17
CA ARG A 110 -4.90 0.85 -17.28
C ARG A 110 -3.72 1.53 -17.97
N ALA A 111 -3.97 2.16 -19.12
CA ALA A 111 -2.93 2.86 -19.85
C ALA A 111 -2.38 4.05 -19.04
N HIS A 112 -3.26 4.77 -18.34
CA HIS A 112 -2.90 5.89 -17.50
C HIS A 112 -2.00 5.46 -16.32
N ILE A 113 -2.46 4.53 -15.47
CA ILE A 113 -1.71 4.09 -14.28
C ILE A 113 -0.42 3.38 -14.68
N GLY A 114 -0.45 2.56 -15.73
CA GLY A 114 0.73 1.90 -16.28
C GLY A 114 1.79 2.90 -16.75
N GLY A 115 1.37 3.94 -17.48
CA GLY A 115 2.25 5.01 -17.94
C GLY A 115 2.84 5.83 -16.79
N VAL A 116 2.06 6.10 -15.74
CA VAL A 116 2.56 6.76 -14.51
C VAL A 116 3.65 5.90 -13.84
N CYS A 117 3.40 4.61 -13.67
CA CYS A 117 4.35 3.68 -13.04
C CYS A 117 5.65 3.55 -13.85
N ALA A 118 5.55 3.42 -15.18
CA ALA A 118 6.70 3.31 -16.07
C ALA A 118 7.58 4.58 -16.06
N ARG A 119 6.96 5.78 -15.98
CA ARG A 119 7.73 7.02 -15.81
C ARG A 119 8.40 7.09 -14.44
N ALA A 120 7.67 6.75 -13.36
CA ALA A 120 8.22 6.78 -12.01
C ALA A 120 9.47 5.90 -11.87
N ILE A 121 9.45 4.66 -12.38
CA ILE A 121 10.64 3.80 -12.30
C ILE A 121 11.80 4.26 -13.19
N ALA A 122 11.50 4.93 -14.31
CA ALA A 122 12.52 5.54 -15.17
C ALA A 122 13.23 6.70 -14.45
N ASP A 123 12.45 7.61 -13.85
CA ASP A 123 12.95 8.77 -13.11
C ASP A 123 13.76 8.37 -11.88
N LEU A 124 13.39 7.26 -11.23
CA LEU A 124 14.13 6.69 -10.10
C LEU A 124 15.41 5.96 -10.51
N GLY A 125 15.64 5.72 -11.81
CA GLY A 125 16.75 4.87 -12.27
C GLY A 125 16.63 3.42 -11.78
N TYR A 126 15.40 2.91 -11.61
CA TYR A 126 15.17 1.55 -11.17
C TYR A 126 15.65 0.54 -12.22
N SER A 127 16.25 -0.56 -11.78
CA SER A 127 16.80 -1.60 -12.65
C SER A 127 16.20 -2.97 -12.32
N GLY A 128 15.75 -3.69 -13.35
CA GLY A 128 15.13 -5.01 -13.21
C GLY A 128 13.61 -4.96 -13.08
N ALA A 129 13.03 -6.08 -12.65
CA ALA A 129 11.58 -6.23 -12.48
C ALA A 129 11.12 -5.70 -11.11
N GLY A 130 10.02 -4.95 -11.10
CA GLY A 130 9.40 -4.43 -9.88
C GLY A 130 7.88 -4.42 -9.98
N THR A 131 7.22 -4.25 -8.84
CA THR A 131 5.76 -4.11 -8.77
C THR A 131 5.45 -2.86 -7.96
N ILE A 132 4.57 -1.99 -8.47
CA ILE A 132 4.02 -0.87 -7.70
C ILE A 132 2.61 -1.24 -7.26
N GLU A 133 2.37 -1.30 -5.96
CA GLU A 133 1.09 -1.68 -5.37
C GLU A 133 0.24 -0.46 -5.00
N PHE A 134 -1.06 -0.55 -5.24
CA PHE A 134 -2.06 0.48 -4.97
C PHE A 134 -3.24 -0.12 -4.20
N LEU A 135 -3.83 0.70 -3.35
CA LEU A 135 -5.21 0.50 -2.93
C LEU A 135 -6.12 1.42 -3.74
N TYR A 136 -7.16 0.85 -4.32
CA TYR A 136 -8.10 1.53 -5.22
C TYR A 136 -9.52 1.45 -4.64
N GLU A 137 -10.14 2.59 -4.37
CA GLU A 137 -11.53 2.74 -3.91
C GLU A 137 -12.18 3.93 -4.62
#